data_AF-A0A0X8JML2-F1
#
_entry.id   AF-A0A0X8JML2-F1
#
_cell.length_a   1.000
_cell.length_b   1.000
_cell.length_c   1.000
_cell.angle_alpha   90.00
_cell.angle_beta   90.00
_cell.angle_gamma   90.00
#
_symmetry.space_group_name_H-M   'P 1'
#
loop_
_entity.id
_entity.type
_entity.pdbx_description
1 polymer ?
#
loop_
_entity_poly.entity_id
_entity_poly.type
_entity_poly.pdbx_seq_one_letter_code
_entity_poly.pdbx_strand_id
1 'polypeptide(L)' 'MEDTNRISIKFAGMDGWARAVFVTQKECVYYKSVELMPHPNFNELPTEDKEILLRSLHTTDEFDGEPGWPVPHEYFELVE' A
#
# COMPACT_ATOMS: atom_id res chain seq x y z
N MET A 1 -26.95 0.53 -3.06
CA MET A 1 -26.02 0.08 -2.02
C MET A 1 -24.90 -0.58 -2.79
N GLU A 2 -23.88 0.19 -3.14
CA GLU A 2 -22.72 -0.35 -3.85
C GLU A 2 -21.85 -1.05 -2.81
N ASP A 3 -21.99 -2.37 -2.72
CA ASP A 3 -20.92 -3.25 -2.26
C ASP A 3 -19.75 -3.08 -3.24
N THR A 4 -19.02 -1.98 -3.09
CA THR A 4 -17.71 -1.82 -3.74
C THR A 4 -16.81 -2.82 -3.03
N ASN A 5 -16.55 -3.96 -3.67
CA ASN A 5 -15.55 -4.94 -3.23
C ASN A 5 -14.17 -4.26 -3.20
N ARG A 6 -13.87 -3.54 -2.11
CA ARG A 6 -12.57 -2.92 -1.90
C ARG A 6 -11.55 -4.03 -1.70
N ILE A 7 -10.37 -3.80 -2.24
CA ILE A 7 -9.20 -4.66 -2.12
C ILE A 7 -8.68 -4.49 -0.69
N SER A 8 -8.90 -5.51 0.14
CA SER A 8 -8.37 -5.55 1.50
C SER A 8 -6.85 -5.74 1.45
N ILE A 9 -6.12 -4.75 1.94
CA ILE A 9 -4.65 -4.74 1.98
C ILE A 9 -4.14 -4.56 3.40
N LYS A 10 -3.04 -5.23 3.74
CA LYS A 10 -2.33 -5.05 5.00
C LYS A 10 -0.92 -4.54 4.76
N PHE A 11 -0.36 -3.79 5.70
CA PHE A 11 1.03 -3.37 5.65
C PHE A 11 1.95 -4.60 5.72
N ALA A 12 2.80 -4.76 4.72
CA ALA A 12 3.74 -5.88 4.61
C ALA A 12 5.14 -5.49 5.07
N GLY A 13 5.51 -4.21 4.98
CA GLY A 13 6.80 -3.70 5.38
C GLY A 13 7.26 -2.54 4.51
N MET A 14 8.55 -2.22 4.65
CA MET A 14 9.23 -1.20 3.86
C MET A 14 10.25 -1.89 2.94
N ASP A 15 10.30 -1.51 1.66
CA ASP A 15 11.25 -2.07 0.70
C ASP A 15 12.67 -1.48 0.86
N GLY A 16 13.63 -2.03 0.11
CA GLY A 16 15.03 -1.56 0.11
C GLY A 16 15.25 -0.10 -0.31
N TRP A 17 14.22 0.58 -0.84
CA TRP A 17 14.25 1.98 -1.25
C TRP A 17 13.38 2.88 -0.37
N ALA A 18 13.02 2.41 0.82
CA ALA A 18 12.22 3.11 1.80
C ALA A 18 10.78 3.43 1.35
N ARG A 19 10.15 2.55 0.56
CA ARG A 19 8.75 2.66 0.14
C ARG A 19 7.87 1.71 0.92
N ALA A 20 6.64 2.12 1.20
CA ALA A 20 5.67 1.29 1.91
C ALA A 20 5.11 0.20 0.99
N VAL A 21 5.13 -1.05 1.46
CA VAL A 21 4.62 -2.22 0.75
C VAL A 21 3.40 -2.76 1.48
N PHE A 22 2.37 -3.07 0.71
CA PHE A 22 1.12 -3.65 1.17
C PHE A 22 0.85 -4.95 0.41
N VAL A 23 0.10 -5.87 1.03
CA VAL A 23 -0.23 -7.16 0.41
C VAL A 23 -1.70 -7.50 0.62
N THR A 24 -2.33 -8.13 -0.38
CA THR A 24 -3.69 -8.66 -0.23
C THR A 24 -3.69 -9.89 0.68
N GLN A 25 -4.78 -10.07 1.44
CA GLN A 25 -4.88 -11.21 2.36
C GLN A 25 -4.99 -12.57 1.66
N LYS A 26 -5.62 -12.63 0.47
CA LYS A 26 -5.98 -13.90 -0.19
C LYS A 26 -5.00 -14.33 -1.27
N GLU A 27 -4.53 -13.39 -2.08
CA GLU A 27 -3.84 -13.70 -3.34
C GLU A 27 -2.35 -13.34 -3.31
N CYS A 28 -1.84 -12.83 -2.18
CA CYS A 28 -0.46 -12.39 -2.02
C CYS A 28 -0.01 -11.38 -3.10
N VAL A 29 -0.94 -10.56 -3.59
CA VAL A 29 -0.66 -9.49 -4.55
C VAL A 29 -0.11 -8.30 -3.78
N TYR A 30 1.01 -7.75 -4.25
CA TYR A 30 1.67 -6.61 -3.62
C TYR A 30 1.25 -5.29 -4.28
N TYR A 31 1.14 -4.27 -3.43
CA TYR A 31 1.00 -2.87 -3.84
C TYR A 31 2.05 -2.04 -3.12
N LYS A 32 2.54 -1.00 -3.78
CA LYS A 32 3.66 -0.22 -3.26
C LYS A 32 3.46 1.28 -3.46
N SER A 33 3.85 2.08 -2.46
CA SER A 33 3.87 3.53 -2.60
C SER A 33 4.98 3.98 -3.54
N VAL A 34 4.73 5.02 -4.34
CA VAL A 34 5.83 5.76 -5.00
C VAL A 34 6.47 6.77 -4.07
N GLU A 35 5.71 7.26 -3.09
CA GLU A 35 6.22 8.14 -2.04
C GLU A 35 7.06 7.37 -1.02
N LEU A 36 8.09 8.04 -0.50
CA LEU A 36 8.98 7.48 0.50
C LEU A 36 8.33 7.50 1.88
N MET A 37 8.50 6.40 2.61
CA MET A 37 8.00 6.22 3.94
C MET A 37 8.94 6.90 4.95
N PRO A 38 8.47 7.92 5.71
CA PRO A 38 9.36 8.70 6.58
C PRO A 38 9.74 7.96 7.87
N HIS A 39 9.10 6.82 8.16
CA HIS A 39 9.34 6.02 9.36
C HIS A 39 9.20 4.53 9.03
N PRO A 40 10.00 3.61 9.59
CA PRO A 40 9.90 2.18 9.27
C PRO A 40 8.62 1.49 9.76
N ASN A 41 7.94 2.06 10.76
CA ASN A 41 6.68 1.54 11.28
C ASN A 41 5.50 2.36 10.74
N PHE A 42 4.69 1.74 9.86
CA PHE A 42 3.52 2.40 9.25
C PHE A 42 2.50 2.82 10.29
N ASN A 43 2.30 2.01 11.33
CA ASN A 43 1.26 2.28 12.33
C ASN A 43 1.58 3.51 13.20
N GLU A 44 2.85 3.87 13.31
CA GLU A 44 3.31 5.07 14.05
C GLU A 44 3.23 6.36 13.22
N LEU A 45 2.94 6.26 11.91
CA LEU A 45 2.81 7.44 11.07
C LEU A 45 1.55 8.26 11.42
N PRO A 46 1.64 9.61 11.32
CA PRO A 46 0.48 10.47 11.28
C PRO A 46 -0.53 10.03 10.20
N THR A 47 -1.82 10.30 10.44
CA THR A 47 -2.88 9.96 9.47
C THR A 47 -2.64 10.58 8.10
N GLU A 48 -2.11 11.81 8.05
CA GLU A 48 -1.82 12.50 6.79
C GLU A 48 -0.74 11.77 5.97
N ASP A 49 0.34 11.34 6.61
CA ASP A 49 1.42 10.58 5.94
C ASP A 49 0.92 9.22 5.45
N LYS A 50 0.08 8.54 6.26
CA LYS A 50 -0.58 7.29 5.84
C LYS A 50 -1.42 7.48 4.59
N GLU A 51 -2.22 8.56 4.56
CA GLU A 51 -3.07 8.90 3.42
C GLU A 51 -2.26 9.18 2.16
N ILE A 52 -1.14 9.90 2.26
CA ILE A 52 -0.22 10.16 1.14
C ILE A 52 0.30 8.84 0.57
N LEU A 53 0.79 7.95 1.43
CA LEU A 53 1.30 6.64 1.01
C LEU A 53 0.22 5.80 0.33
N LEU A 54 -0.98 5.73 0.92
CA LEU A 54 -2.11 4.96 0.37
C LEU A 54 -2.66 5.54 -0.95
N ARG A 55 -2.56 6.86 -1.17
CA ARG A 55 -2.93 7.50 -2.43
C ARG A 55 -1.91 7.32 -3.55
N SER A 56 -0.70 6.93 -3.19
CA SER A 56 0.42 6.75 -4.10
C SER A 56 0.64 5.28 -4.50
N LEU A 57 -0.30 4.38 -4.19
CA LEU A 57 -0.15 2.95 -4.43
C LEU A 57 -0.17 2.58 -5.91
N HIS A 58 0.76 1.70 -6.27
CA HIS A 58 0.89 1.11 -7.60
C HIS A 58 0.95 -0.42 -7.48
N THR A 59 0.60 -1.13 -8.55
CA THR A 59 0.84 -2.58 -8.67
C THR A 59 2.33 -2.88 -8.58
N THR A 60 2.73 -4.03 -8.04
CA THR A 60 4.11 -4.53 -8.15
C THR A 60 4.12 -6.05 -8.19
N ASP A 61 5.05 -6.63 -8.95
CA ASP A 61 5.15 -8.09 -9.12
C ASP A 61 5.80 -8.75 -7.89
N GLU A 62 6.61 -8.02 -7.13
CA GLU A 62 7.32 -8.52 -5.95
C GLU A 62 7.56 -7.45 -4.88
N PHE A 63 8.00 -7.88 -3.69
CA PHE A 63 8.19 -7.00 -2.52
C PHE A 63 9.21 -5.90 -2.77
N ASP A 64 10.35 -6.21 -3.39
CA ASP A 64 11.40 -5.25 -3.76
C ASP A 64 11.30 -4.81 -5.24
N GLY A 65 10.18 -5.09 -5.91
CA GLY A 65 9.96 -4.75 -7.30
C GLY A 65 9.74 -3.26 -7.52
N GLU A 66 9.80 -2.82 -8.78
CA GLU A 66 9.45 -1.44 -9.11
C GLU A 66 7.92 -1.25 -9.15
N PRO A 67 7.41 -0.05 -8.80
CA PRO A 67 6.01 0.28 -8.95
C PRO A 67 5.62 0.26 -10.44
N GLY A 68 4.54 -0.43 -10.74
CA GLY A 68 3.94 -0.56 -12.06
C GLY A 68 2.87 0.51 -12.30
N TRP A 69 1.59 0.10 -12.38
CA TRP A 69 0.48 0.99 -12.68
C TRP A 69 -0.17 1.58 -11.42
N PRO A 70 -0.56 2.87 -11.43
CA PRO A 70 -1.24 3.49 -10.29
C PRO A 70 -2.59 2.83 -10.06
N VAL A 71 -2.95 2.64 -8.78
CA VAL A 71 -4.25 2.11 -8.38
C VAL A 71 -4.96 3.14 -7.49
N PRO A 72 -6.20 3.54 -7.83
CA PRO A 72 -6.94 4.52 -7.05
C PRO A 72 -7.11 4.11 -5.58
N HIS A 73 -6.87 5.06 -4.67
CA HIS A 73 -7.03 4.86 -3.22
C HIS A 73 -8.41 4.32 -2.83
N GLU A 74 -9.47 4.78 -3.51
CA GLU A 74 -10.85 4.35 -3.27
C GLU A 74 -11.06 2.83 -3.38
N TYR A 75 -10.21 2.14 -4.14
CA TYR A 75 -10.26 0.70 -4.29
C TYR A 75 -9.68 -0.06 -3.10
N PHE A 76 -8.96 0.60 -2.20
CA PHE A 76 -8.32 -0.07 -1.07
C PHE A 76 -9.11 0.07 0.22
N GLU A 77 -9.09 -0.99 1.01
CA GLU A 77 -9.45 -1.00 2.41
C GLU A 77 -8.24 -1.51 3.20
N LEU A 78 -7.71 -0.67 4.10
CA LEU A 78 -6.63 -1.08 4.97
C LEU A 78 -7.19 -1.97 6.08
N VAL A 79 -6.62 -3.16 6.23
CA VAL A 79 -6.96 -4.12 7.30
C VAL A 79 -5.76 -4.31 8.24
N GLU A 80 -6.04 -4.53 9.52
CA GLU A 80 -5.03 -4.78 10.56
C GLU A 80 -4.32 -6.13 10.39
#